data_AF-A0A0G4HL45-F1
#
_entry.id   AF-A0A0G4HL45-F1
#
_cell.length_a   1.000
_cell.length_b   1.000
_cell.length_c   1.000
_cell.angle_alpha   90.00
_cell.angle_beta   90.00
_cell.angle_gamma   90.00
#
_symmetry.space_group_name_H-M   'P 1'
#
loop_
_entity.id
_entity.type
_entity.pdbx_description
1 polymer ?
#
loop_
_entity_poly.entity_id
_entity_poly.type
_entity_poly.pdbx_seq_one_letter_code
_entity_poly.pdbx_strand_id
1 'polypeptide(L)'
;MFYESLVPDWYGTKDEEPTRTEPCLQQYVFEQSGVAPQVFASWKCGDRGFMLMERLARSLSDFNSDILFRTLRQVFVDSDSFEKVSFKDVEKELMEAVFGAIEALLDIGCRHYDLHKENIMFDRTGRLRFLDFGLAECGDPASFAKLSNEEKKEAVQKTLEGMAVADDGWTEAQKRLKYGVFKAKGTWKRPLSVFRASTPTGTVFDWLQQGLEKGY
;
A
#
# COMPACT_ATOMS: atom_id res chain seq x y z
N MET A 1 -8.31 4.95 18.40
CA MET A 1 -8.06 3.58 18.87
C MET A 1 -6.88 3.07 18.06
N PHE A 2 -5.76 2.85 18.72
CA PHE A 2 -4.47 2.54 18.09
C PHE A 2 -4.23 1.03 18.07
N TYR A 3 -3.28 0.57 17.26
CA TYR A 3 -2.84 -0.83 17.22
C TYR A 3 -1.39 -0.93 17.69
N GLU A 4 -1.10 -1.92 18.54
CA GLU A 4 0.23 -2.24 19.04
C GLU A 4 0.70 -3.50 18.30
N SER A 5 1.76 -3.38 17.51
CA SER A 5 2.38 -4.52 16.83
C SER A 5 3.65 -4.93 17.56
N LEU A 6 3.84 -6.25 17.75
CA LEU A 6 5.12 -6.83 18.17
C LEU A 6 6.07 -6.82 16.96
N VAL A 7 7.13 -6.04 17.04
CA VAL A 7 8.20 -6.06 16.04
C VAL A 7 9.25 -7.06 16.54
N PRO A 8 9.57 -8.13 15.79
CA PRO A 8 10.67 -9.03 16.14
C PRO A 8 11.95 -8.25 16.35
N ASP A 9 12.79 -8.73 17.27
CA ASP A 9 14.05 -8.10 17.65
C ASP A 9 15.05 -8.07 16.46
N TRP A 10 14.88 -7.10 15.57
CA TRP A 10 15.84 -6.73 14.51
C TRP A 10 16.99 -5.86 15.07
N TYR A 11 17.14 -5.76 16.40
CA TYR A 11 18.14 -4.92 17.03
C TYR A 11 19.52 -5.60 17.14
N GLY A 12 19.75 -6.74 16.48
CA GLY A 12 20.99 -7.50 16.59
C GLY A 12 22.19 -7.02 15.76
N THR A 13 22.04 -6.08 14.81
CA THR A 13 23.17 -5.68 13.92
C THR A 13 23.25 -4.20 13.51
N LYS A 14 22.49 -3.29 14.14
CA LYS A 14 22.54 -1.85 13.81
C LYS A 14 22.58 -0.95 15.05
N ASP A 15 23.38 -1.30 16.05
CA ASP A 15 23.58 -0.46 17.25
C ASP A 15 24.27 0.89 16.97
N GLU A 16 24.74 1.14 15.74
CA GLU A 16 25.45 2.38 15.40
C GLU A 16 24.57 3.50 14.81
N GLU A 17 23.32 3.22 14.39
CA GLU A 17 22.41 4.24 13.83
C GLU A 17 20.94 4.03 14.23
N PRO A 18 20.45 4.70 15.30
CA PRO A 18 19.04 4.68 15.72
C PRO A 18 18.04 5.12 14.63
N THR A 19 18.52 5.76 13.56
CA THR A 19 17.77 6.27 12.41
C THR A 19 17.41 5.20 11.37
N ARG A 20 17.86 3.94 11.53
CA ARG A 20 17.57 2.82 10.61
C ARG A 20 16.67 1.74 11.21
N THR A 21 15.81 2.09 12.16
CA THR A 21 14.76 1.19 12.64
C THR A 21 13.55 1.27 11.71
N GLU A 22 12.82 0.17 11.57
CA GLU A 22 11.56 0.12 10.81
C GLU A 22 10.62 1.31 11.12
N PRO A 23 10.32 1.67 12.38
CA PRO A 23 9.44 2.82 12.67
C PRO A 23 9.97 4.16 12.12
N CYS A 24 11.28 4.40 12.12
CA CYS A 24 11.86 5.62 11.54
C CYS A 24 11.72 5.64 10.01
N LEU A 25 12.00 4.50 9.36
CA LEU A 25 11.88 4.38 7.91
C LEU A 25 10.42 4.53 7.47
N GLN A 26 9.50 3.84 8.14
CA GLN A 26 8.07 3.93 7.88
C GLN A 26 7.55 5.37 8.04
N GLN A 27 7.95 6.07 9.11
CA GLN A 27 7.57 7.46 9.32
C GLN A 27 8.12 8.38 8.23
N TYR A 28 9.38 8.20 7.83
CA TYR A 28 9.96 8.92 6.69
C TYR A 28 9.15 8.68 5.40
N VAL A 29 8.82 7.43 5.09
CA VAL A 29 8.01 7.10 3.90
C VAL A 29 6.63 7.76 3.96
N PHE A 30 5.97 7.75 5.12
CA PHE A 30 4.70 8.44 5.33
C PHE A 30 4.81 9.94 5.04
N GLU A 31 5.80 10.63 5.63
CA GLU A 31 5.97 12.07 5.48
C GLU A 31 6.29 12.49 4.04
N GLN A 32 7.13 11.71 3.35
CA GLN A 32 7.59 12.07 2.01
C GLN A 32 6.61 11.66 0.90
N SER A 33 5.83 10.59 1.09
CA SER A 33 5.03 10.00 0.00
C SER A 33 3.57 9.70 0.35
N GLY A 34 3.26 9.54 1.64
CA GLY A 34 1.96 9.06 2.12
C GLY A 34 1.66 7.60 1.79
N VAL A 35 2.68 6.81 1.42
CA VAL A 35 2.53 5.39 1.07
C VAL A 35 2.46 4.48 2.30
N ALA A 36 3.21 4.80 3.35
CA ALA A 36 3.17 4.08 4.63
C ALA A 36 2.06 4.63 5.55
N PRO A 37 1.59 3.87 6.56
CA PRO A 37 0.82 4.43 7.65
C PRO A 37 1.68 5.33 8.56
N GLN A 38 1.05 6.30 9.19
CA GLN A 38 1.73 7.17 10.16
C GLN A 38 2.19 6.37 11.39
N VAL A 39 3.41 6.61 11.85
CA VAL A 39 3.92 6.13 13.15
C VAL A 39 3.75 7.24 14.18
N PHE A 40 3.11 6.94 15.31
CA PHE A 40 2.91 7.89 16.40
C PHE A 40 3.98 7.78 17.47
N ALA A 41 4.42 6.56 17.77
CA ALA A 41 5.46 6.29 18.76
C ALA A 41 6.11 4.93 18.52
N SER A 42 7.35 4.77 18.97
CA SER A 42 8.02 3.48 19.14
C SER A 42 8.81 3.48 20.43
N TRP A 43 8.89 2.32 21.10
CA TRP A 43 9.66 2.17 22.33
C TRP A 43 10.16 0.73 22.49
N LYS A 44 11.07 0.54 23.44
CA LYS A 44 11.54 -0.79 23.87
C LYS A 44 11.15 -1.03 25.32
N CYS A 45 10.84 -2.28 25.65
CA CYS A 45 10.74 -2.76 27.02
C CYS A 45 11.42 -4.13 27.12
N GLY A 46 12.62 -4.17 27.71
CA GLY A 46 13.47 -5.36 27.70
C GLY A 46 13.98 -5.68 26.29
N ASP A 47 13.75 -6.91 25.85
CA ASP A 47 14.07 -7.47 24.54
C ASP A 47 12.98 -7.24 23.48
N ARG A 48 11.89 -6.56 23.84
CA ARG A 48 10.75 -6.33 22.95
C ARG A 48 10.69 -4.89 22.45
N GLY A 49 10.51 -4.75 21.14
CA GLY A 49 10.19 -3.51 20.46
C GLY A 49 8.69 -3.38 20.24
N PHE A 50 8.18 -2.15 20.42
CA PHE A 50 6.77 -1.82 20.24
C PHE A 50 6.65 -0.63 19.28
N MET A 51 5.61 -0.67 18.44
CA MET A 51 5.26 0.41 17.53
C MET A 51 3.78 0.74 17.65
N LEU A 52 3.49 2.03 17.78
CA LEU A 52 2.15 2.60 17.73
C LEU A 52 1.99 3.32 16.39
N MET A 53 1.05 2.86 15.56
CA MET A 53 0.85 3.42 14.22
C MET A 53 -0.64 3.60 13.87
N GLU A 54 -0.89 4.24 12.73
CA GLU A 54 -2.23 4.39 12.14
C GLU A 54 -2.90 3.03 12.02
N ARG A 55 -4.13 2.96 12.52
CA ARG A 55 -4.94 1.74 12.43
C ARG A 55 -5.50 1.60 11.02
N LEU A 56 -5.05 0.57 10.31
CA LEU A 56 -5.57 0.19 9.00
C LEU A 56 -6.79 -0.73 9.12
N ALA A 57 -7.52 -0.89 8.02
CA ALA A 57 -8.80 -1.59 7.99
C ALA A 57 -8.68 -3.03 7.49
N ARG A 58 -8.38 -3.22 6.20
CA ARG A 58 -8.34 -4.55 5.54
C ARG A 58 -7.14 -4.66 4.63
N SER A 59 -6.64 -5.88 4.46
CA SER A 59 -5.57 -6.17 3.50
C SER A 59 -6.12 -6.34 2.09
N LEU A 60 -5.24 -6.23 1.10
CA LEU A 60 -5.53 -6.56 -0.27
C LEU A 60 -5.79 -8.07 -0.43
N SER A 61 -5.20 -8.91 0.42
CA SER A 61 -5.53 -10.33 0.53
C SER A 61 -7.01 -10.55 0.85
N ASP A 62 -7.55 -9.82 1.84
CA ASP A 62 -8.98 -9.86 2.21
C ASP A 62 -9.88 -9.32 1.08
N PHE A 63 -9.44 -8.26 0.41
CA PHE A 63 -10.18 -7.67 -0.70
C PHE A 63 -10.31 -8.66 -1.88
N ASN A 64 -9.22 -9.37 -2.20
CA ASN A 64 -9.19 -10.38 -3.26
C ASN A 64 -10.07 -11.58 -2.92
N SER A 65 -10.06 -12.07 -1.68
CA SER A 65 -10.82 -13.26 -1.28
C SER A 65 -12.31 -13.01 -1.09
N ASP A 66 -12.70 -11.87 -0.52
CA ASP A 66 -14.08 -11.61 -0.11
C ASP A 66 -14.85 -10.68 -1.07
N ILE A 67 -14.27 -9.54 -1.46
CA ILE A 67 -15.00 -8.56 -2.29
C ILE A 67 -15.01 -8.99 -3.75
N LEU A 68 -13.85 -9.30 -4.32
CA LEU A 68 -13.72 -9.59 -5.76
C LEU A 68 -14.49 -10.85 -6.17
N PHE A 69 -14.50 -11.90 -5.33
CA PHE A 69 -15.20 -13.15 -5.66
C PHE A 69 -16.70 -13.15 -5.32
N ARG A 70 -17.11 -12.56 -4.19
CA ARG A 70 -18.51 -12.68 -3.71
C ARG A 70 -19.37 -11.47 -4.05
N THR A 71 -18.76 -10.29 -4.09
CA THR A 71 -19.50 -9.03 -4.06
C THR A 71 -19.51 -8.36 -5.44
N LEU A 72 -18.36 -8.27 -6.13
CA LEU A 72 -18.23 -7.64 -7.47
C LEU A 72 -18.83 -8.44 -8.64
N ARG A 73 -19.32 -9.66 -8.39
CA ARG A 73 -20.18 -10.38 -9.36
C ARG A 73 -21.63 -9.89 -9.34
N GLN A 74 -22.06 -9.17 -8.31
CA GLN A 74 -23.37 -8.52 -8.26
C GLN A 74 -23.24 -7.11 -8.85
N VAL A 75 -24.23 -6.67 -9.63
CA VAL A 75 -24.17 -5.39 -10.35
C VAL A 75 -24.09 -4.24 -9.33
N PHE A 76 -22.94 -3.56 -9.32
CA PHE A 76 -22.74 -2.37 -8.52
C PHE A 76 -23.22 -1.13 -9.23
N VAL A 77 -23.75 -0.20 -8.45
CA VAL A 77 -24.09 1.15 -8.86
C VAL A 77 -23.31 2.09 -7.95
N ASP A 78 -22.53 3.02 -8.52
CA ASP A 78 -21.92 4.13 -7.80
C ASP A 78 -23.04 4.93 -7.15
N SER A 79 -22.97 5.12 -5.83
CA SER A 79 -24.04 5.76 -5.06
C SER A 79 -24.21 7.25 -5.37
N ASP A 80 -23.16 7.90 -5.87
CA ASP A 80 -23.17 9.32 -6.21
C ASP A 80 -23.62 9.54 -7.67
N SER A 81 -23.16 8.70 -8.60
CA SER A 81 -23.40 8.89 -10.04
C SER A 81 -24.49 7.99 -10.64
N PHE A 82 -24.94 6.98 -9.89
CA PHE A 82 -25.80 5.90 -10.38
C PHE A 82 -25.22 5.10 -11.56
N GLU A 83 -23.92 5.22 -11.82
CA GLU A 83 -23.25 4.48 -12.90
C GLU A 83 -22.83 3.09 -12.44
N LYS A 84 -22.80 2.13 -13.38
CA LYS A 84 -22.32 0.79 -13.06
C LYS A 84 -20.81 0.78 -12.89
N VAL A 85 -20.33 0.33 -11.74
CA VAL A 85 -18.90 0.09 -11.50
C VAL A 85 -18.56 -1.31 -11.99
N SER A 86 -17.71 -1.42 -13.01
CA SER A 86 -17.27 -2.73 -13.50
C SER A 86 -16.07 -3.24 -12.70
N PHE A 87 -15.93 -4.57 -12.62
CA PHE A 87 -14.75 -5.22 -12.03
C PHE A 87 -13.44 -4.70 -12.63
N LYS A 88 -13.42 -4.49 -13.95
CA LYS A 88 -12.24 -3.99 -14.68
C LYS A 88 -11.86 -2.58 -14.27
N ASP A 89 -12.83 -1.73 -13.92
CA ASP A 89 -12.55 -0.36 -13.46
C ASP A 89 -11.94 -0.37 -12.06
N VAL A 90 -12.45 -1.24 -11.17
CA VAL A 90 -11.89 -1.45 -9.83
C VAL A 90 -10.46 -1.98 -9.90
N GLU A 91 -10.25 -3.03 -10.68
CA GLU A 91 -8.93 -3.63 -10.90
C GLU A 91 -7.95 -2.60 -11.45
N LYS A 92 -8.38 -1.82 -12.45
CA LYS A 92 -7.59 -0.72 -13.01
C LYS A 92 -7.22 0.32 -11.96
N GLU A 93 -8.18 0.82 -11.20
CA GLU A 93 -7.90 1.85 -10.20
C GLU A 93 -6.97 1.33 -9.09
N LEU A 94 -7.18 0.08 -8.65
CA LEU A 94 -6.32 -0.59 -7.68
C LEU A 94 -4.88 -0.71 -8.20
N MET A 95 -4.70 -1.19 -9.42
CA MET A 95 -3.36 -1.31 -10.01
C MET A 95 -2.72 0.07 -10.18
N GLU A 96 -3.46 1.08 -10.65
CA GLU A 96 -2.96 2.45 -10.71
C GLU A 96 -2.51 2.99 -9.33
N ALA A 97 -3.21 2.62 -8.25
CA ALA A 97 -2.81 2.96 -6.89
C ALA A 97 -1.51 2.24 -6.47
N VAL A 98 -1.41 0.94 -6.72
CA VAL A 98 -0.20 0.14 -6.41
C VAL A 98 1.02 0.66 -7.17
N PHE A 99 0.93 0.79 -8.50
CA PHE A 99 2.04 1.30 -9.32
C PHE A 99 2.41 2.73 -8.91
N GLY A 100 1.42 3.59 -8.66
CA GLY A 100 1.68 4.96 -8.22
C GLY A 100 2.39 5.03 -6.87
N ALA A 101 2.01 4.16 -5.93
CA ALA A 101 2.66 4.05 -4.63
C ALA A 101 4.10 3.52 -4.74
N ILE A 102 4.36 2.52 -5.59
CA ILE A 102 5.72 2.01 -5.84
C ILE A 102 6.59 3.11 -6.48
N GLU A 103 6.09 3.81 -7.49
CA GLU A 103 6.81 4.91 -8.12
C GLU A 103 7.12 6.02 -7.09
N ALA A 104 6.16 6.37 -6.24
CA ALA A 104 6.35 7.37 -5.18
C ALA A 104 7.39 6.93 -4.12
N LEU A 105 7.40 5.65 -3.75
CA LEU A 105 8.38 5.07 -2.82
C LEU A 105 9.79 5.12 -3.42
N LEU A 106 9.92 4.76 -4.70
CA LEU A 106 11.19 4.76 -5.40
C LEU A 106 11.76 6.18 -5.57
N ASP A 107 10.92 7.18 -5.85
CA ASP A 107 11.36 8.57 -6.01
C ASP A 107 11.93 9.19 -4.74
N ILE A 108 11.54 8.70 -3.56
CA ILE A 108 12.13 9.12 -2.28
C ILE A 108 13.36 8.26 -1.89
N GLY A 109 13.87 7.48 -2.85
CA GLY A 109 15.06 6.64 -2.69
C GLY A 109 14.81 5.32 -1.96
N CYS A 110 13.55 4.92 -1.73
CA CYS A 110 13.21 3.76 -0.93
C CYS A 110 12.73 2.55 -1.75
N ARG A 111 12.95 1.36 -1.21
CA ARG A 111 12.47 0.07 -1.73
C ARG A 111 11.92 -0.77 -0.59
N HIS A 112 10.81 -1.46 -0.83
CA HIS A 112 10.13 -2.24 0.20
C HIS A 112 10.72 -3.64 0.41
N TYR A 113 11.15 -4.29 -0.68
CA TYR A 113 11.64 -5.67 -0.78
C TYR A 113 10.70 -6.81 -0.34
N ASP A 114 9.68 -6.54 0.46
CA ASP A 114 8.69 -7.55 0.86
C ASP A 114 7.24 -7.17 0.50
N LEU A 115 7.04 -6.67 -0.73
CA LEU A 115 5.73 -6.20 -1.14
C LEU A 115 4.88 -7.38 -1.66
N HIS A 116 3.86 -7.75 -0.89
CA HIS A 116 2.85 -8.74 -1.26
C HIS A 116 1.45 -8.32 -0.75
N LYS A 117 0.40 -9.07 -1.10
CA LYS A 117 -1.01 -8.66 -0.87
C LYS A 117 -1.41 -8.52 0.61
N GLU A 118 -0.69 -9.16 1.53
CA GLU A 118 -0.88 -9.01 2.97
C GLU A 118 -0.24 -7.71 3.49
N ASN A 119 0.86 -7.28 2.87
CA ASN A 119 1.58 -6.03 3.17
C ASN A 119 1.03 -4.82 2.40
N ILE A 120 -0.11 -4.99 1.73
CA ILE A 120 -0.87 -3.90 1.11
C ILE A 120 -2.22 -3.84 1.81
N MET A 121 -2.52 -2.71 2.43
CA MET A 121 -3.76 -2.51 3.18
C MET A 121 -4.47 -1.23 2.74
N PHE A 122 -5.69 -1.09 3.20
CA PHE A 122 -6.47 0.13 3.06
C PHE A 122 -6.60 0.83 4.42
N ASP A 123 -6.40 2.15 4.44
CA ASP A 123 -6.74 2.97 5.60
C ASP A 123 -8.26 3.03 5.81
N ARG A 124 -8.70 3.66 6.91
CA ARG A 124 -10.12 3.75 7.28
C ARG A 124 -10.95 4.58 6.28
N THR A 125 -10.29 5.29 5.38
CA THR A 125 -10.91 6.09 4.32
C THR A 125 -10.89 5.38 2.97
N GLY A 126 -10.25 4.20 2.86
CA GLY A 126 -10.13 3.45 1.62
C GLY A 126 -8.93 3.86 0.75
N ARG A 127 -7.93 4.52 1.33
CA ARG A 127 -6.66 4.78 0.63
C ARG A 127 -5.71 3.60 0.79
N LEU A 128 -4.93 3.32 -0.25
CA LEU A 128 -3.94 2.25 -0.21
C LEU A 128 -2.72 2.64 0.64
N ARG A 129 -2.20 1.69 1.43
CA ARG A 129 -1.00 1.80 2.25
C ARG A 129 -0.13 0.55 2.12
N PHE A 130 1.18 0.72 2.14
CA PHE A 130 2.13 -0.38 2.31
C PHE A 130 2.47 -0.57 3.79
N LEU A 131 2.72 -1.81 4.19
CA LEU A 131 3.01 -2.25 5.56
C LEU A 131 4.26 -3.11 5.61
N ASP A 132 4.82 -3.24 6.81
CA ASP A 132 5.96 -4.11 7.11
C ASP A 132 7.22 -3.67 6.37
N PHE A 133 7.81 -2.59 6.89
CA PHE A 133 9.04 -2.03 6.35
C PHE A 133 10.28 -2.69 6.95
N GLY A 134 10.15 -3.88 7.57
CA GLY A 134 11.25 -4.59 8.23
C GLY A 134 12.40 -4.94 7.27
N LEU A 135 12.09 -5.18 5.99
CA LEU A 135 13.08 -5.45 4.93
C LEU A 135 13.36 -4.24 4.02
N ALA A 136 12.75 -3.09 4.30
CA ALA A 136 12.88 -1.93 3.43
C ALA A 136 14.27 -1.28 3.54
N GLU A 137 14.72 -0.68 2.44
CA GLU A 137 15.94 0.13 2.41
C GLU A 137 15.67 1.46 1.74
N CYS A 138 16.29 2.51 2.26
CA CYS A 138 16.30 3.83 1.64
C CYS A 138 17.74 4.28 1.40
N GLY A 139 18.00 4.75 0.19
CA GLY A 139 19.24 5.41 -0.22
C GLY A 139 19.03 6.91 -0.46
N ASP A 140 20.04 7.54 -1.07
CA ASP A 140 19.96 8.94 -1.47
C ASP A 140 18.94 9.13 -2.63
N PRO A 141 17.85 9.91 -2.44
CA PRO A 141 16.88 10.18 -3.49
C PRO A 141 17.51 10.79 -4.75
N ALA A 142 18.56 11.61 -4.61
CA ALA A 142 19.23 12.23 -5.75
C ALA A 142 19.97 11.20 -6.62
N SER A 143 20.40 10.09 -6.02
CA SER A 143 20.98 8.96 -6.74
C SER A 143 19.91 8.25 -7.58
N PHE A 144 18.72 8.02 -7.04
CA PHE A 144 17.60 7.47 -7.81
C PHE A 144 17.12 8.42 -8.91
N ALA A 145 17.10 9.73 -8.64
CA ALA A 145 16.67 10.74 -9.61
C ALA A 145 17.49 10.73 -10.91
N LYS A 146 18.79 10.39 -10.83
CA LYS A 146 19.73 10.31 -11.95
C LYS A 146 19.53 9.09 -12.86
N LEU A 147 18.80 8.07 -12.40
CA LEU A 147 18.53 6.88 -13.22
C LEU A 147 17.75 7.26 -14.48
N SER A 148 18.05 6.55 -15.56
CA SER A 148 17.26 6.59 -16.79
C SER A 148 15.82 6.13 -16.55
N ASN A 149 14.94 6.51 -17.45
CA ASN A 149 13.54 6.09 -17.40
C ASN A 149 13.40 4.55 -17.41
N GLU A 150 14.27 3.87 -18.15
CA GLU A 150 14.31 2.41 -18.30
C GLU A 150 14.76 1.74 -17.00
N GLU A 151 15.83 2.23 -16.35
CA GLU A 151 16.27 1.72 -15.04
C GLU A 151 15.21 1.90 -13.96
N LYS A 152 14.48 3.04 -13.97
CA LYS A 152 13.39 3.26 -13.03
C LYS A 152 12.23 2.30 -13.26
N LYS A 153 11.90 1.99 -14.52
CA LYS A 153 10.89 0.97 -14.84
C LYS A 153 11.30 -0.42 -14.38
N GLU A 154 12.56 -0.78 -14.56
CA GLU A 154 13.10 -2.05 -14.09
C GLU A 154 13.01 -2.15 -12.56
N ALA A 155 13.30 -1.06 -11.83
CA ALA A 155 13.13 -1.02 -10.38
C ALA A 155 11.67 -1.23 -9.95
N VAL A 156 10.69 -0.66 -10.68
CA VAL A 156 9.26 -0.93 -10.45
C VAL A 156 8.95 -2.41 -10.68
N GLN A 157 9.45 -3.01 -11.76
CA GLN A 157 9.20 -4.42 -12.09
C GLN A 157 9.77 -5.37 -11.05
N LYS A 158 11.02 -5.16 -10.61
CA LYS A 158 11.63 -5.95 -9.53
C LYS A 158 10.83 -5.88 -8.23
N THR A 159 10.21 -4.74 -7.95
CA THR A 159 9.33 -4.60 -6.78
C THR A 159 8.03 -5.42 -6.93
N LEU A 160 7.58 -5.63 -8.16
CA LEU A 160 6.35 -6.37 -8.48
C LEU A 160 6.56 -7.87 -8.67
N GLU A 161 7.79 -8.34 -8.91
CA GLU A 161 8.09 -9.78 -9.07
C GLU A 161 7.65 -10.60 -7.84
N GLY A 162 7.58 -9.99 -6.65
CA GLY A 162 7.02 -10.60 -5.44
C GLY A 162 5.49 -10.46 -5.28
N MET A 163 4.84 -9.63 -6.10
CA MET A 163 3.40 -9.37 -6.04
C MET A 163 2.63 -10.29 -7.00
N ALA A 164 2.01 -11.35 -6.48
CA ALA A 164 1.06 -12.20 -7.22
C ALA A 164 -0.27 -11.49 -7.61
N VAL A 165 -0.29 -10.15 -7.63
CA VAL A 165 -1.47 -9.31 -7.91
C VAL A 165 -1.42 -8.68 -9.30
N ALA A 166 -0.22 -8.41 -9.83
CA ALA A 166 -0.10 -7.90 -11.20
C ALA A 166 -0.18 -9.09 -12.16
N ASP A 167 -1.23 -9.13 -12.99
CA ASP A 167 -1.23 -10.03 -14.14
C ASP A 167 -0.17 -9.60 -15.18
N ASP A 168 0.09 -10.47 -16.15
CA ASP A 168 1.02 -10.18 -17.25
C ASP A 168 0.60 -8.91 -18.02
N GLY A 169 -0.70 -8.61 -18.08
CA GLY A 169 -1.25 -7.45 -18.79
C GLY A 169 -0.82 -6.11 -18.19
N TRP A 170 -0.90 -5.96 -16.87
CA TRP A 170 -0.49 -4.74 -16.17
C TRP A 170 1.01 -4.51 -16.19
N THR A 171 1.79 -5.59 -16.07
CA THR A 171 3.26 -5.52 -16.19
C THR A 171 3.67 -5.05 -17.58
N GLU A 172 3.03 -5.57 -18.63
CA GLU A 172 3.25 -5.12 -20.01
C GLU A 172 2.76 -3.68 -20.27
N ALA A 173 1.64 -3.27 -19.64
CA ALA A 173 1.17 -1.89 -19.72
C ALA A 173 2.20 -0.93 -19.10
N GLN A 174 2.76 -1.26 -17.93
CA GLN A 174 3.78 -0.44 -17.27
C GLN A 174 5.05 -0.29 -18.11
N LYS A 175 5.50 -1.35 -18.79
CA LYS A 175 6.67 -1.31 -19.71
C LYS A 175 6.52 -0.25 -20.80
N ARG A 176 5.29 -0.08 -21.32
CA ARG A 176 4.97 0.82 -22.45
C ARG A 176 4.85 2.28 -22.04
N LEU A 177 4.46 2.57 -20.79
CA LEU A 177 4.29 3.93 -20.29
C LEU A 177 5.62 4.54 -19.85
N LYS A 178 5.72 5.86 -19.67
CA LYS A 178 6.90 6.47 -19.03
C LYS A 178 6.85 6.26 -17.51
N TYR A 179 8.00 6.20 -16.86
CA TYR A 179 8.06 6.20 -15.40
C TYR A 179 7.39 7.47 -14.84
N GLY A 180 6.65 7.31 -13.75
CA GLY A 180 5.97 8.39 -13.04
C GLY A 180 4.57 8.69 -13.56
N VAL A 181 4.09 8.00 -14.61
CA VAL A 181 2.73 8.16 -15.13
C VAL A 181 1.70 7.74 -14.09
N PHE A 182 1.93 6.67 -13.33
CA PHE A 182 1.01 6.23 -12.29
C PHE A 182 1.10 7.13 -11.06
N LYS A 183 2.32 7.54 -10.69
CA LYS A 183 2.57 8.50 -9.62
C LYS A 183 1.81 9.81 -9.86
N ALA A 184 1.84 10.32 -11.08
CA ALA A 184 1.18 11.58 -11.45
C ALA A 184 -0.35 11.53 -11.26
N LYS A 185 -0.97 10.34 -11.30
CA LYS A 185 -2.41 10.16 -11.02
C LYS A 185 -2.75 10.33 -9.55
N GLY A 186 -1.80 10.09 -8.64
CA GLY A 186 -2.00 10.22 -7.20
C GLY A 186 -3.05 9.27 -6.63
N THR A 187 -3.35 8.15 -7.30
CA THR A 187 -4.48 7.28 -6.93
C THR A 187 -4.37 6.73 -5.50
N TRP A 188 -3.17 6.39 -5.01
CA TRP A 188 -2.96 5.93 -3.62
C TRP A 188 -3.23 6.99 -2.55
N LYS A 189 -3.24 8.29 -2.93
CA LYS A 189 -3.48 9.40 -2.00
C LYS A 189 -4.96 9.65 -1.72
N ARG A 190 -5.85 9.04 -2.50
CA ARG A 190 -7.30 9.22 -2.40
C ARG A 190 -8.02 7.89 -2.15
N PRO A 191 -9.20 7.91 -1.52
CA PRO A 191 -10.06 6.74 -1.44
C PRO A 191 -10.30 6.15 -2.83
N LEU A 192 -10.18 4.83 -2.96
CA LEU A 192 -10.55 4.17 -4.21
C LEU A 192 -12.07 4.26 -4.42
N SER A 193 -12.48 4.46 -5.66
CA SER A 193 -13.89 4.63 -6.03
C SER A 193 -14.75 3.43 -5.67
N VAL A 194 -14.19 2.21 -5.66
CA VAL A 194 -14.89 0.98 -5.28
C VAL A 194 -15.52 1.07 -3.90
N PHE A 195 -14.93 1.82 -2.97
CA PHE A 195 -15.48 1.96 -1.63
C PHE A 195 -16.80 2.76 -1.61
N ARG A 196 -17.09 3.57 -2.64
CA ARG A 196 -18.38 4.26 -2.81
C ARG A 196 -19.47 3.38 -3.47
N ALA A 197 -19.09 2.20 -3.95
CA ALA A 197 -20.01 1.30 -4.62
C ALA A 197 -21.00 0.70 -3.60
N SER A 198 -22.28 0.64 -3.97
CA SER A 198 -23.35 0.09 -3.13
C SER A 198 -23.78 -1.30 -3.58
N THR A 199 -23.95 -2.21 -2.62
CA THR A 199 -24.60 -3.51 -2.75
C THR A 199 -26.04 -3.44 -2.20
N PRO A 200 -26.89 -4.46 -2.46
CA PRO A 200 -28.17 -4.59 -1.79
C PRO A 200 -28.10 -4.70 -0.25
N THR A 201 -26.93 -5.00 0.31
CA THR A 201 -26.72 -5.25 1.75
C THR A 201 -25.91 -4.15 2.46
N GLY A 202 -25.51 -3.09 1.75
CA GLY A 202 -24.71 -1.99 2.28
C GLY A 202 -23.73 -1.44 1.25
N THR A 203 -22.72 -0.71 1.68
CA THR A 203 -21.64 -0.22 0.81
C THR A 203 -20.41 -1.11 0.92
N VAL A 204 -19.54 -1.07 -0.09
CA VAL A 204 -18.20 -1.69 0.05
C VAL A 204 -17.41 -1.01 1.17
N PHE A 205 -17.67 0.27 1.44
CA PHE A 205 -17.12 0.95 2.60
C PHE A 205 -17.56 0.33 3.93
N ASP A 206 -18.80 -0.14 4.06
CA ASP A 206 -19.25 -0.82 5.29
C ASP A 206 -18.45 -2.12 5.53
N TRP A 207 -18.15 -2.89 4.47
CA TRP A 207 -17.24 -4.04 4.57
C TRP A 207 -15.85 -3.64 5.07
N LEU A 208 -15.33 -2.51 4.56
CA LEU A 208 -14.03 -1.98 4.97
C LEU A 208 -14.06 -1.64 6.47
N GLN A 209 -15.14 -1.01 6.94
CA GLN A 209 -15.31 -0.63 8.34
C GLN A 209 -15.52 -1.85 9.27
N GLN A 210 -16.21 -2.90 8.83
CA GLN A 210 -16.39 -4.13 9.63
C GLN A 210 -15.06 -4.82 9.99
N GLY A 211 -14.00 -4.62 9.19
CA GLY A 211 -12.65 -5.06 9.55
C GLY A 211 -12.11 -4.43 10.83
N LEU A 212 -12.63 -3.27 11.22
CA LEU A 212 -12.20 -2.55 12.42
C LEU A 212 -12.93 -3.01 13.68
N GLU A 213 -14.05 -3.72 13.57
CA GLU A 213 -14.83 -4.17 14.73
C GLU A 213 -14.38 -5.55 15.23
N LYS A 214 -13.91 -6.39 14.30
CA LYS A 214 -13.25 -7.65 14.63
C LYS A 214 -11.79 -7.36 14.98
N GLY A 215 -11.54 -6.90 16.21
CA GLY A 215 -10.18 -6.83 16.74
C GLY A 215 -9.51 -8.19 16.60
N TYR A 216 -8.46 -8.26 15.79
CA TYR A 216 -7.44 -9.28 15.91
C TYR A 216 -6.49 -8.87 17.02
#